data_AF-A0A497FI98-F1
#
_entry.id   AF-A0A497FI98-F1
#
_cell.length_a   1.000
_cell.length_b   1.000
_cell.length_c   1.000
_cell.angle_alpha   90.00
_cell.angle_beta   90.00
_cell.angle_gamma   90.00
#
_symmetry.space_group_name_H-M   'P 1'
#
loop_
_entity.id
_entity.type
_entity.pdbx_description
1 polymer ?
#
loop_
_entity_poly.entity_id
_entity_poly.type
_entity_poly.pdbx_seq_one_letter_code
_entity_poly.pdbx_strand_id
1 'polypeptide(L)'
;MRANTYLIDEMFQLKFYGGVGTIGGNMIQVIAGKTSILLDLGKSYDIYDKFFGMGYRNYPLEMEDLILSSLLPRELIGNFFIDKREQKPKGESPVDAVFVSHGHLDHSWFIPLVREDVSVYMNRIAYLIYRSTMGKPRQGRSVVDRNVSGELPAFPNINLLTTKAKGLETLELDDLKIHYGPVDHSVPGAYAYALEREDNVLLYTGDFRLHGIFTEKAKSIFDILEDLRKDFKELILITEGTNWG
;
A
#
# COMPACT_ATOMS: atom_id res chain seq x y z
N MET A 1 -0.85 15.85 -8.75
CA MET A 1 -2.25 15.58 -8.31
C MET A 1 -2.49 16.19 -6.92
N ARG A 2 -3.66 16.78 -6.66
CA ARG A 2 -4.15 17.05 -5.28
C ARG A 2 -5.02 15.86 -4.87
N ALA A 3 -4.96 15.44 -3.62
CA ALA A 3 -5.77 14.31 -3.15
C ALA A 3 -7.26 14.62 -3.28
N ASN A 4 -8.05 13.66 -3.76
CA ASN A 4 -9.49 13.71 -3.54
C ASN A 4 -9.71 13.31 -2.08
N THR A 5 -10.10 14.28 -1.26
CA THR A 5 -10.39 14.06 0.17
C THR A 5 -11.88 13.82 0.32
N TYR A 6 -12.23 12.66 0.88
CA TYR A 6 -13.60 12.34 1.26
C TYR A 6 -13.63 12.19 2.78
N LEU A 7 -14.47 12.98 3.44
CA LEU A 7 -14.87 12.73 4.81
C LEU A 7 -16.02 11.74 4.71
N ILE A 8 -15.78 10.49 5.09
CA ILE A 8 -16.82 9.45 5.01
C ILE A 8 -17.62 9.39 6.31
N ASP A 9 -17.00 9.69 7.46
CA ASP A 9 -17.66 9.93 8.76
C ASP A 9 -16.75 10.74 9.70
N GLU A 10 -17.24 11.15 10.88
CA GLU A 10 -16.42 11.70 11.97
C GLU A 10 -15.27 10.75 12.38
N MET A 11 -15.38 9.45 12.09
CA MET A 11 -14.44 8.41 12.52
C MET A 11 -13.28 8.12 11.58
N PHE A 12 -13.51 8.20 10.27
CA PHE A 12 -12.51 7.95 9.23
C PHE A 12 -12.52 9.07 8.19
N GLN A 13 -11.35 9.69 7.99
CA GLN A 13 -11.10 10.57 6.87
C GLN A 13 -10.25 9.84 5.82
N LEU A 14 -10.72 9.82 4.57
CA LEU A 14 -10.03 9.16 3.47
C LEU A 14 -9.45 10.16 2.48
N LYS A 15 -8.20 9.92 2.07
CA LYS A 15 -7.57 10.65 0.98
C LYS A 15 -7.10 9.66 -0.08
N PHE A 16 -7.64 9.80 -1.28
CA PHE A 16 -7.26 8.97 -2.41
C PHE A 16 -6.22 9.71 -3.24
N TYR A 17 -4.99 9.20 -3.24
CA TYR A 17 -3.89 9.73 -4.04
C TYR A 17 -3.70 8.97 -5.36
N GLY A 18 -4.20 7.74 -5.44
CA GLY A 18 -4.18 6.91 -6.64
C GLY A 18 -5.17 5.74 -6.55
N GLY A 19 -5.31 4.97 -7.64
CA GLY A 19 -6.25 3.85 -7.75
C GLY A 19 -7.71 4.23 -8.06
N VAL A 20 -8.03 5.52 -8.23
CA VAL A 20 -9.40 5.98 -8.56
C VAL A 20 -9.55 6.18 -10.07
N GLY A 21 -10.49 5.45 -10.69
CA GLY A 21 -10.78 5.56 -12.13
C GLY A 21 -9.67 5.04 -13.04
N THR A 22 -8.76 4.23 -12.49
CA THR A 22 -7.59 3.64 -13.17
C THR A 22 -7.34 2.26 -12.57
N ILE A 23 -6.69 1.36 -13.33
CA ILE A 23 -6.17 0.11 -12.77
C ILE A 23 -4.74 0.37 -12.28
N GLY A 24 -4.49 0.03 -11.02
CA GLY A 24 -3.18 0.18 -10.38
C GLY A 24 -2.83 1.60 -9.91
N GLY A 25 -1.71 1.72 -9.20
CA GLY A 25 -1.32 2.97 -8.55
C GLY A 25 -2.04 3.19 -7.23
N ASN A 26 -2.39 2.11 -6.55
CA ASN A 26 -3.17 2.16 -5.31
C ASN A 26 -2.38 2.90 -4.23
N MET A 27 -3.00 3.94 -3.68
CA MET A 27 -2.44 4.78 -2.64
C MET A 27 -3.57 5.54 -1.93
N ILE A 28 -3.98 5.02 -0.78
CA ILE A 28 -5.12 5.54 -0.03
C ILE A 28 -4.68 5.80 1.41
N GLN A 29 -4.78 7.04 1.87
CA GLN A 29 -4.51 7.38 3.25
C GLN A 29 -5.80 7.34 4.06
N VAL A 30 -5.76 6.62 5.17
CA VAL A 30 -6.83 6.51 6.16
C VAL A 30 -6.38 7.23 7.42
N ILE A 31 -7.13 8.23 7.84
CA ILE A 31 -6.89 8.98 9.07
C ILE A 31 -8.03 8.64 10.04
N ALA A 32 -7.68 8.17 11.22
CA ALA A 32 -8.60 7.73 12.26
C ALA A 32 -8.12 8.29 13.61
N GLY A 33 -8.83 9.29 14.15
CA GLY A 33 -8.35 10.03 15.33
C GLY A 33 -7.03 10.76 15.04
N LYS A 34 -5.97 10.40 15.76
CA LYS A 34 -4.61 10.93 15.54
C LYS A 34 -3.74 10.01 14.67
N THR A 35 -4.19 8.79 14.42
CA THR A 35 -3.46 7.79 13.63
C THR A 35 -3.74 7.97 12.15
N SER A 36 -2.69 7.97 11.34
CA SER A 36 -2.75 8.10 9.91
C SER A 36 -1.94 7.01 9.23
N ILE A 37 -2.61 6.10 8.52
CA ILE A 37 -1.95 5.03 7.77
C ILE A 37 -2.11 5.22 6.26
N LEU A 38 -1.19 4.64 5.49
CA LEU A 38 -1.27 4.56 4.03
C LEU A 38 -1.46 3.10 3.60
N LEU A 39 -2.54 2.83 2.88
CA LEU A 39 -2.83 1.55 2.24
C LEU A 39 -2.24 1.57 0.83
N ASP A 40 -1.26 0.69 0.61
CA ASP A 40 -0.46 0.60 -0.61
C ASP A 40 0.23 1.92 -1.04
N LEU A 41 1.18 1.79 -1.97
CA LEU A 41 1.95 2.91 -2.52
C LEU A 41 2.52 2.52 -3.88
N GLY A 42 1.60 2.22 -4.78
CA GLY A 42 1.93 1.66 -6.06
C GLY A 42 2.08 2.64 -7.21
N LYS A 43 2.60 2.13 -8.31
CA LYS A 43 2.71 2.83 -9.59
C LYS A 43 1.44 2.70 -10.42
N SER A 44 0.87 3.81 -10.89
CA SER A 44 -0.09 3.77 -11.99
C SER A 44 0.64 3.51 -13.31
N TYR A 45 0.35 2.40 -13.99
CA TYR A 45 0.96 2.06 -15.27
C TYR A 45 0.50 3.02 -16.38
N ASP A 46 -0.78 3.39 -16.42
CA ASP A 46 -1.31 4.32 -17.42
C ASP A 46 -0.60 5.68 -17.39
N ILE A 47 -0.41 6.22 -16.17
CA ILE A 47 0.34 7.46 -15.98
C ILE A 47 1.81 7.25 -16.33
N TYR A 48 2.41 6.15 -15.86
CA TYR A 48 3.82 5.88 -16.12
C TYR A 48 4.11 5.79 -17.62
N ASP A 49 3.32 5.03 -18.37
CA ASP A 49 3.54 4.78 -19.78
C ASP A 49 3.31 6.03 -20.64
N LYS A 50 2.36 6.88 -20.24
CA LYS A 50 2.13 8.19 -20.89
C LYS A 50 3.37 9.10 -20.87
N PHE A 51 4.17 9.06 -19.81
CA PHE A 51 5.34 9.94 -19.65
C PHE A 51 6.68 9.23 -19.92
N PHE A 52 6.75 7.92 -19.69
CA PHE A 52 8.01 7.16 -19.65
C PHE A 52 7.97 5.87 -20.47
N GLY A 53 6.86 5.52 -21.13
CA GLY A 53 6.69 4.27 -21.87
C GLY A 53 7.31 4.26 -23.27
N MET A 54 7.28 5.39 -23.99
CA MET A 54 7.92 5.53 -25.30
C MET A 54 8.52 6.94 -25.50
N GLY A 55 9.83 7.10 -25.28
CA GLY A 55 10.53 8.36 -25.52
C GLY A 55 12.05 8.31 -25.29
N TYR A 56 12.72 9.47 -25.37
CA TYR A 56 14.16 9.58 -25.09
C TYR A 56 14.50 9.43 -23.59
N ARG A 57 13.54 9.67 -22.69
CA ARG A 57 13.68 9.55 -21.23
C ARG A 57 12.70 8.48 -20.72
N ASN A 58 13.15 7.23 -20.67
CA ASN A 58 12.32 6.06 -20.33
C ASN A 58 12.06 5.87 -18.82
N TYR A 59 12.51 6.80 -17.98
CA TYR A 59 12.46 6.66 -16.51
C TYR A 59 12.36 8.03 -15.83
N PRO A 60 11.63 8.13 -14.70
CA PRO A 60 11.67 9.30 -13.82
C PRO A 60 13.00 9.27 -13.04
N LEU A 61 13.93 10.15 -13.37
CA LEU A 61 15.29 10.17 -12.82
C LEU A 61 15.36 10.88 -11.46
N GLU A 62 14.44 11.81 -11.24
CA GLU A 62 14.38 12.69 -10.06
C GLU A 62 12.98 12.69 -9.42
N MET A 63 12.88 13.11 -8.15
CA MET A 63 11.60 13.23 -7.45
C MET A 63 10.61 14.18 -8.15
N GLU A 64 11.11 15.25 -8.79
CA GLU A 64 10.26 16.19 -9.54
C GLU A 64 9.59 15.51 -10.75
N ASP A 65 10.25 14.53 -11.39
CA ASP A 65 9.65 13.78 -12.50
C ASP A 65 8.39 13.02 -12.04
N LEU A 66 8.43 12.45 -10.83
CA LEU A 66 7.28 11.76 -10.22
C LEU A 66 6.15 12.73 -9.84
N ILE A 67 6.48 13.96 -9.43
CA ILE A 67 5.48 14.99 -9.11
C ILE A 67 4.81 15.50 -10.39
N LEU A 68 5.60 15.88 -11.40
CA LEU A 68 5.09 16.48 -12.65
C LEU A 68 4.26 15.48 -13.44
N SER A 69 4.65 14.20 -13.45
CA SER A 69 3.84 13.12 -14.03
C SER A 69 2.61 12.76 -13.21
N SER A 70 2.46 13.28 -11.99
CA SER A 70 1.40 12.89 -11.03
C SER A 70 1.44 11.41 -10.60
N LEU A 71 2.62 10.79 -10.67
CA LEU A 71 2.87 9.46 -10.10
C LEU A 71 2.97 9.48 -8.57
N LEU A 72 3.42 10.60 -7.98
CA LEU A 72 3.37 10.83 -6.53
C LEU A 72 2.62 12.12 -6.20
N PRO A 73 1.87 12.17 -5.08
CA PRO A 73 1.20 13.37 -4.63
C PRO A 73 2.20 14.35 -4.02
N ARG A 74 2.13 15.62 -4.44
CA ARG A 74 3.03 16.70 -3.96
C ARG A 74 2.99 16.85 -2.44
N GLU A 75 1.85 16.57 -1.83
CA GLU A 75 1.58 16.69 -0.38
C GLU A 75 2.42 15.74 0.48
N LEU A 76 2.85 14.60 -0.07
CA LEU A 76 3.64 13.60 0.65
C LEU A 76 5.15 13.70 0.36
N ILE A 77 5.56 14.50 -0.62
CA ILE A 77 6.97 14.62 -1.01
C ILE A 77 7.73 15.46 0.02
N GLY A 78 8.94 15.03 0.36
CA GLY A 78 9.84 15.72 1.30
C GLY A 78 9.57 15.39 2.77
N ASN A 79 8.32 15.09 3.13
CA ASN A 79 7.93 14.75 4.51
C ASN A 79 7.60 13.27 4.71
N PHE A 80 7.23 12.54 3.65
CA PHE A 80 6.99 11.08 3.68
C PHE A 80 7.79 10.35 2.60
N PHE A 81 7.64 10.75 1.33
CA PHE A 81 8.46 10.26 0.23
C PHE A 81 9.69 11.15 0.05
N ILE A 82 10.88 10.55 0.16
CA ILE A 82 12.17 11.23 0.05
C ILE A 82 13.14 10.46 -0.85
N ASP A 83 14.02 11.19 -1.51
CA ASP A 83 15.20 10.59 -2.12
C ASP A 83 16.28 10.43 -1.06
N LYS A 84 16.42 9.24 -0.48
CA LYS A 84 17.34 8.97 0.64
C LYS A 84 18.82 9.12 0.28
N ARG A 85 19.13 9.21 -1.01
CA ARG A 85 20.49 9.48 -1.51
C ARG A 85 20.92 10.92 -1.23
N GLU A 86 19.96 11.85 -1.17
CA GLU A 86 20.21 13.29 -1.11
C GLU A 86 19.50 13.96 0.08
N GLN A 87 18.44 13.34 0.58
CA GLN A 87 17.54 13.89 1.58
C GLN A 87 17.57 13.07 2.86
N LYS A 88 17.29 13.75 3.98
CA LYS A 88 17.04 13.14 5.29
C LYS A 88 15.63 13.50 5.74
N PRO A 89 14.98 12.66 6.57
CA PRO A 89 13.68 12.97 7.14
C PRO A 89 13.71 14.32 7.88
N LYS A 90 12.66 15.12 7.71
CA LYS A 90 12.47 16.40 8.41
C LYS A 90 11.10 16.42 9.06
N GLY A 91 11.05 16.83 10.32
CA GLY A 91 9.81 16.86 11.11
C GLY A 91 9.15 15.49 11.22
N GLU A 92 7.90 15.49 11.67
CA GLU A 92 7.08 14.29 11.75
C GLU A 92 6.51 13.93 10.36
N SER A 93 6.33 12.64 10.13
CA SER A 93 5.69 12.16 8.92
C SER A 93 4.19 12.46 8.98
N PRO A 94 3.53 12.86 7.88
CA PRO A 94 2.07 12.93 7.82
C PRO A 94 1.40 11.54 7.79
N VAL A 95 2.19 10.46 7.79
CA VAL A 95 1.76 9.05 7.76
C VAL A 95 2.59 8.28 8.78
N ASP A 96 1.94 7.63 9.73
CA ASP A 96 2.56 6.89 10.84
C ASP A 96 3.02 5.50 10.41
N ALA A 97 2.23 4.84 9.55
CA ALA A 97 2.53 3.51 9.06
C ALA A 97 1.96 3.27 7.66
N VAL A 98 2.54 2.29 6.98
CA VAL A 98 2.12 1.82 5.67
C VAL A 98 1.71 0.36 5.76
N PHE A 99 0.61 -0.02 5.13
CA PHE A 99 0.19 -1.42 4.99
C PHE A 99 0.13 -1.77 3.51
N VAL A 100 0.98 -2.71 3.10
CA VAL A 100 1.08 -3.16 1.71
C VAL A 100 0.32 -4.47 1.56
N SER A 101 -0.68 -4.50 0.68
CA SER A 101 -1.54 -5.66 0.45
C SER A 101 -0.76 -6.82 -0.17
N HIS A 102 0.03 -6.55 -1.21
CA HIS A 102 0.78 -7.58 -1.91
C HIS A 102 1.96 -7.04 -2.74
N GLY A 103 2.72 -7.94 -3.37
CA GLY A 103 4.00 -7.63 -4.00
C GLY A 103 3.97 -7.05 -5.42
N HIS A 104 2.80 -6.82 -6.04
CA HIS A 104 2.78 -6.17 -7.35
C HIS A 104 3.22 -4.70 -7.26
N LEU A 105 3.81 -4.16 -8.33
CA LEU A 105 4.41 -2.83 -8.32
C LEU A 105 3.38 -1.69 -8.35
N ASP A 106 2.18 -1.96 -8.84
CA ASP A 106 1.02 -1.08 -8.71
C ASP A 106 0.42 -1.03 -7.30
N HIS A 107 1.05 -1.71 -6.33
CA HIS A 107 0.80 -1.61 -4.88
C HIS A 107 2.05 -1.28 -4.05
N SER A 108 3.26 -1.58 -4.54
CA SER A 108 4.48 -1.58 -3.71
C SER A 108 5.67 -0.82 -4.28
N TRP A 109 5.57 -0.25 -5.49
CA TRP A 109 6.75 0.29 -6.19
C TRP A 109 7.47 1.42 -5.45
N PHE A 110 6.76 2.28 -4.71
CA PHE A 110 7.37 3.44 -4.07
C PHE A 110 8.00 3.18 -2.70
N ILE A 111 8.01 1.92 -2.20
CA ILE A 111 8.65 1.56 -0.91
C ILE A 111 10.09 2.09 -0.78
N PRO A 112 10.94 2.09 -1.83
CA PRO A 112 12.31 2.61 -1.70
C PRO A 112 12.37 4.09 -1.36
N LEU A 113 11.32 4.87 -1.59
CA LEU A 113 11.26 6.30 -1.30
C LEU A 113 10.65 6.61 0.07
N VAL A 114 10.11 5.62 0.79
CA VAL A 114 9.54 5.83 2.13
C VAL A 114 10.69 6.11 3.12
N ARG A 115 10.54 7.15 3.93
CA ARG A 115 11.47 7.47 5.03
C ARG A 115 11.59 6.30 6.03
N GLU A 116 12.80 6.04 6.51
CA GLU A 116 13.13 4.82 7.28
C GLU A 116 12.59 4.81 8.72
N ASP A 117 12.10 5.93 9.21
CA ASP A 117 11.44 6.06 10.51
C ASP A 117 9.92 5.86 10.44
N VAL A 118 9.37 5.59 9.25
CA VAL A 118 7.97 5.16 9.09
C VAL A 118 7.90 3.66 8.86
N SER A 119 7.13 2.97 9.71
CA SER A 119 6.92 1.53 9.64
C SER A 119 6.16 1.12 8.38
N VAL A 120 6.65 0.10 7.68
CA VAL A 120 5.97 -0.52 6.52
C VAL A 120 5.65 -1.96 6.84
N TYR A 121 4.37 -2.30 6.92
CA TYR A 121 3.88 -3.64 7.18
C TYR A 121 3.57 -4.36 5.87
N MET A 122 4.09 -5.57 5.71
CA MET A 122 3.90 -6.37 4.51
C MET A 122 3.97 -7.86 4.88
N ASN A 123 3.16 -8.69 4.23
CA ASN A 123 3.28 -10.14 4.38
C ASN A 123 4.71 -10.62 4.05
N ARG A 124 5.23 -11.55 4.85
CA ARG A 124 6.60 -12.07 4.68
C ARG A 124 6.88 -12.64 3.29
N ILE A 125 5.94 -13.37 2.69
CA ILE A 125 6.09 -13.97 1.36
C ILE A 125 6.01 -12.87 0.29
N ALA A 126 5.06 -11.95 0.40
CA ALA A 126 4.95 -10.81 -0.51
C ALA A 126 6.25 -9.97 -0.49
N TYR A 127 6.83 -9.73 0.69
CA TYR A 127 8.10 -9.02 0.83
C TYR A 127 9.27 -9.74 0.15
N LEU A 128 9.35 -11.08 0.26
CA LEU A 128 10.39 -11.87 -0.41
C LEU A 128 10.28 -11.76 -1.94
N ILE A 129 9.06 -11.78 -2.49
CA ILE A 129 8.81 -11.58 -3.92
C ILE A 129 9.18 -10.15 -4.33
N TYR A 130 8.71 -9.16 -3.57
CA TYR A 130 8.97 -7.74 -3.82
C TYR A 130 10.47 -7.44 -3.84
N ARG A 131 11.22 -7.83 -2.81
CA ARG A 131 12.67 -7.56 -2.77
C ARG A 131 13.44 -8.28 -3.87
N SER A 132 12.99 -9.46 -4.29
CA SER A 132 13.57 -10.17 -5.44
C SER A 132 13.28 -9.45 -6.76
N THR A 133 12.11 -8.81 -6.87
CA THR A 133 11.72 -8.01 -8.04
C THR A 133 12.52 -6.72 -8.14
N MET A 134 12.76 -6.06 -6.99
CA MET A 134 13.55 -4.82 -6.89
C MET A 134 15.05 -5.07 -6.99
N GLY A 135 15.52 -6.21 -6.50
CA GLY A 135 16.92 -6.64 -6.56
C GLY A 135 17.32 -7.12 -7.95
N LYS A 136 17.66 -6.20 -8.86
CA LYS A 136 18.20 -6.53 -10.19
C LYS A 136 19.64 -6.01 -10.37
N PRO A 137 20.55 -6.79 -10.98
CA PRO A 137 21.97 -6.40 -11.18
C PRO A 137 22.17 -5.27 -12.19
N ARG A 138 21.13 -4.85 -12.91
CA ARG A 138 21.13 -3.64 -13.74
C ARG A 138 20.37 -2.57 -12.98
N GLN A 139 21.09 -1.65 -12.35
CA GLN A 139 20.55 -0.44 -11.74
C GLN A 139 19.44 0.11 -12.63
N GLY A 140 18.19 -0.05 -12.19
CA GLY A 140 17.10 0.67 -12.82
C GLY A 140 17.44 2.17 -12.75
N ARG A 141 17.08 2.90 -13.79
CA ARG A 141 17.55 4.28 -13.93
C ARG A 141 16.67 5.27 -13.17
N SER A 142 15.52 4.83 -12.67
CA SER A 142 14.60 5.73 -11.99
C SER A 142 15.11 6.14 -10.61
N VAL A 143 14.60 7.25 -10.09
CA VAL A 143 14.85 7.69 -8.71
C VAL A 143 14.48 6.62 -7.68
N VAL A 144 13.42 5.84 -7.96
CA VAL A 144 12.98 4.70 -7.13
C VAL A 144 14.06 3.62 -7.10
N ASP A 145 14.52 3.18 -8.27
CA ASP A 145 15.52 2.11 -8.40
C ASP A 145 16.87 2.50 -7.80
N ARG A 146 17.27 3.76 -7.94
CA ARG A 146 18.52 4.27 -7.37
C ARG A 146 18.51 4.31 -5.85
N ASN A 147 17.33 4.32 -5.22
CA ASN A 147 17.15 4.19 -3.77
C ASN A 147 17.16 2.72 -3.29
N VAL A 148 17.38 1.77 -4.21
CA VAL A 148 17.54 0.34 -3.89
C VAL A 148 19.02 0.00 -3.91
N SER A 149 19.49 -0.67 -2.85
CA SER A 149 20.89 -1.08 -2.70
C SER A 149 21.03 -2.59 -2.58
N GLY A 150 21.95 -3.16 -3.37
CA GLY A 150 22.27 -4.58 -3.36
C GLY A 150 21.40 -5.43 -4.30
N GLU A 151 21.90 -6.64 -4.61
CA GLU A 151 21.19 -7.60 -5.49
C GLU A 151 19.94 -8.19 -4.85
N LEU A 152 19.89 -8.23 -3.51
CA LEU A 152 18.71 -8.63 -2.76
C LEU A 152 18.47 -7.58 -1.65
N PRO A 153 17.82 -6.46 -1.98
CA PRO A 153 17.72 -5.31 -1.09
C PRO A 153 17.01 -5.66 0.20
N ALA A 154 17.43 -5.03 1.29
CA ALA A 154 16.73 -5.03 2.56
C ALA A 154 16.23 -3.62 2.85
N PHE A 155 15.01 -3.51 3.37
CA PHE A 155 14.42 -2.24 3.76
C PHE A 155 14.25 -2.27 5.28
N PRO A 156 14.99 -1.42 6.03
CA PRO A 156 15.12 -1.55 7.49
C PRO A 156 13.81 -1.28 8.24
N ASN A 157 12.89 -0.55 7.64
CA ASN A 157 11.59 -0.19 8.18
C ASN A 157 10.47 -1.17 7.82
N ILE A 158 10.79 -2.30 7.18
CA ILE A 158 9.81 -3.34 6.89
C ILE A 158 9.58 -4.22 8.12
N ASN A 159 8.32 -4.24 8.55
CA ASN A 159 7.79 -5.14 9.57
C ASN A 159 7.04 -6.28 8.88
N LEU A 160 7.54 -7.51 9.05
CA LEU A 160 7.01 -8.68 8.37
C LEU A 160 5.77 -9.22 9.08
N LEU A 161 4.64 -9.21 8.38
CA LEU A 161 3.41 -9.83 8.85
C LEU A 161 3.38 -11.32 8.47
N THR A 162 2.85 -12.13 9.39
CA THR A 162 2.57 -13.55 9.17
C THR A 162 1.26 -13.91 9.85
N THR A 163 0.56 -14.89 9.29
CA THR A 163 -0.66 -15.49 9.86
C THR A 163 -0.40 -16.96 10.16
N LYS A 164 -1.06 -17.51 11.18
CA LYS A 164 -1.09 -18.95 11.38
C LYS A 164 -1.97 -19.61 10.33
N ALA A 165 -1.34 -20.39 9.44
CA ALA A 165 -1.99 -20.98 8.27
C ALA A 165 -2.75 -19.89 7.48
N LYS A 166 -4.01 -20.16 7.16
CA LYS A 166 -4.89 -19.20 6.48
C LYS A 166 -5.76 -18.37 7.45
N GLY A 167 -5.41 -18.35 8.73
CA GLY A 167 -6.12 -17.59 9.75
C GLY A 167 -5.83 -16.09 9.69
N LEU A 168 -6.33 -15.38 10.69
CA LEU A 168 -6.22 -13.94 10.79
C LEU A 168 -5.47 -13.58 12.05
N GLU A 169 -4.81 -12.44 12.01
CA GLU A 169 -4.08 -11.88 13.13
C GLU A 169 -4.43 -10.40 13.26
N THR A 170 -4.10 -9.83 14.40
CA THR A 170 -4.42 -8.45 14.73
C THR A 170 -3.16 -7.72 15.19
N LEU A 171 -3.08 -6.44 14.83
CA LEU A 171 -2.06 -5.50 15.27
C LEU A 171 -2.77 -4.24 15.81
N GLU A 172 -2.35 -3.77 16.97
CA GLU A 172 -2.79 -2.48 17.53
C GLU A 172 -1.83 -1.38 17.07
N LEU A 173 -2.37 -0.28 16.56
CA LEU A 173 -1.64 0.93 16.16
C LEU A 173 -2.43 2.15 16.64
N ASP A 174 -2.10 2.63 17.83
CA ASP A 174 -2.72 3.81 18.45
C ASP A 174 -4.27 3.75 18.47
N ASP A 175 -4.96 4.57 17.66
CA ASP A 175 -6.43 4.63 17.57
C ASP A 175 -7.03 3.51 16.70
N LEU A 176 -6.20 2.63 16.12
CA LEU A 176 -6.61 1.59 15.18
C LEU A 176 -6.26 0.18 15.66
N LYS A 177 -7.25 -0.69 15.60
CA LYS A 177 -7.06 -2.13 15.65
C LYS A 177 -7.13 -2.70 14.24
N ILE A 178 -6.02 -3.26 13.77
CA ILE A 178 -5.83 -3.68 12.38
C ILE A 178 -5.86 -5.19 12.31
N HIS A 179 -6.92 -5.73 11.72
CA HIS A 179 -7.00 -7.15 11.38
C HIS A 179 -6.46 -7.37 9.99
N TYR A 180 -5.71 -8.45 9.81
CA TYR A 180 -5.20 -8.81 8.50
C TYR A 180 -5.25 -10.32 8.29
N GLY A 181 -5.44 -10.70 7.04
CA GLY A 181 -5.50 -12.10 6.67
C GLY A 181 -5.31 -12.32 5.18
N PRO A 182 -5.00 -13.56 4.78
CA PRO A 182 -4.73 -13.87 3.39
C PRO A 182 -5.98 -13.83 2.53
N VAL A 183 -5.81 -13.32 1.33
CA VAL A 183 -6.74 -13.43 0.21
C VAL A 183 -6.06 -14.20 -0.93
N ASP A 184 -6.86 -14.84 -1.78
CA ASP A 184 -6.32 -15.43 -3.00
C ASP A 184 -6.06 -14.32 -4.01
N HIS A 185 -4.89 -14.33 -4.64
CA HIS A 185 -4.55 -13.44 -5.76
C HIS A 185 -3.54 -14.13 -6.68
N SER A 186 -3.14 -13.48 -7.77
CA SER A 186 -2.13 -13.99 -8.72
C SER A 186 -0.71 -14.04 -8.14
N VAL A 187 -0.44 -13.38 -7.01
CA VAL A 187 0.84 -13.48 -6.29
C VAL A 187 0.67 -14.02 -4.87
N PRO A 188 1.60 -14.87 -4.40
CA PRO A 188 1.60 -15.34 -3.02
C PRO A 188 1.75 -14.20 -1.99
N GLY A 189 1.10 -14.38 -0.85
CA GLY A 189 1.22 -13.46 0.28
C GLY A 189 0.31 -12.23 0.19
N ALA A 190 -0.70 -12.23 -0.67
CA ALA A 190 -1.69 -11.16 -0.72
C ALA A 190 -2.57 -11.16 0.54
N TYR A 191 -2.62 -10.01 1.20
CA TYR A 191 -3.41 -9.75 2.40
C TYR A 191 -4.45 -8.66 2.14
N ALA A 192 -5.60 -8.82 2.79
CA ALA A 192 -6.57 -7.76 3.02
C ALA A 192 -6.42 -7.23 4.45
N TYR A 193 -6.94 -6.01 4.68
CA TYR A 193 -6.87 -5.32 5.96
C TYR A 193 -8.24 -4.81 6.38
N ALA A 194 -8.66 -5.06 7.62
CA ALA A 194 -9.82 -4.46 8.24
C ALA A 194 -9.38 -3.56 9.39
N LEU A 195 -9.71 -2.28 9.30
CA LEU A 195 -9.35 -1.24 10.25
C LEU A 195 -10.55 -0.99 11.16
N GLU A 196 -10.43 -1.39 12.42
CA GLU A 196 -11.46 -1.22 13.44
C GLU A 196 -11.11 0.00 14.31
N ARG A 197 -12.08 0.90 14.47
CA ARG A 197 -12.04 2.00 15.44
C ARG A 197 -13.40 2.13 16.09
N GLU A 198 -13.44 1.90 17.40
CA GLU A 198 -14.68 1.81 18.18
C GLU A 198 -15.64 0.78 17.54
N ASP A 199 -16.84 1.19 17.14
CA ASP A 199 -17.85 0.32 16.52
C ASP A 199 -17.92 0.44 14.99
N ASN A 200 -16.87 0.99 14.36
CA ASN A 200 -16.80 1.23 12.91
C ASN A 200 -15.65 0.46 12.28
N VAL A 201 -15.88 -0.07 11.08
CA VAL A 201 -14.90 -0.88 10.35
C VAL A 201 -14.71 -0.33 8.94
N LEU A 202 -13.45 -0.20 8.54
CA LEU A 202 -13.07 0.00 7.13
C LEU A 202 -12.36 -1.25 6.62
N LEU A 203 -12.94 -1.92 5.63
CA LEU A 203 -12.30 -3.04 4.94
C LEU A 203 -11.62 -2.55 3.67
N TYR A 204 -10.32 -2.81 3.57
CA TYR A 204 -9.57 -2.75 2.33
C TYR A 204 -9.23 -4.16 1.85
N THR A 205 -9.84 -4.59 0.74
CA THR A 205 -9.63 -5.95 0.22
C THR A 205 -8.25 -6.14 -0.39
N GLY A 206 -7.59 -5.05 -0.80
CA GLY A 206 -6.57 -5.13 -1.84
C GLY A 206 -7.15 -5.77 -3.11
N ASP A 207 -6.29 -6.42 -3.87
CA ASP A 207 -6.72 -7.26 -4.98
C ASP A 207 -6.97 -8.70 -4.49
N PHE A 208 -8.04 -9.30 -4.98
CA PHE A 208 -8.39 -10.67 -4.64
C PHE A 208 -9.15 -11.38 -5.76
N ARG A 209 -9.14 -12.71 -5.71
CA ARG A 209 -9.98 -13.57 -6.54
C ARG A 209 -10.63 -14.67 -5.71
N LEU A 210 -11.69 -15.27 -6.24
CA LEU A 210 -12.44 -16.33 -5.57
C LEU A 210 -12.30 -17.70 -6.27
N HIS A 211 -11.27 -17.89 -7.08
CA HIS A 211 -11.14 -19.07 -7.94
C HIS A 211 -9.71 -19.61 -8.08
N GLY A 212 -8.79 -19.25 -7.17
CA GLY A 212 -7.44 -19.79 -7.18
C GLY A 212 -7.23 -20.92 -6.18
N ILE A 213 -5.97 -21.37 -6.08
CA ILE A 213 -5.55 -22.48 -5.20
C ILE A 213 -5.72 -22.13 -3.72
N PHE A 214 -5.83 -20.83 -3.39
CA PHE A 214 -5.94 -20.36 -2.02
C PHE A 214 -7.40 -20.29 -1.54
N THR A 215 -8.39 -20.40 -2.44
CA THR A 215 -9.83 -20.30 -2.12
C THR A 215 -10.37 -21.39 -1.18
N GLU A 216 -9.79 -22.59 -1.17
CA GLU A 216 -10.27 -23.66 -0.30
C GLU A 216 -9.55 -23.64 1.07
N LYS A 217 -10.31 -23.41 2.15
CA LYS A 217 -10.02 -23.77 3.56
C LYS A 217 -9.43 -22.70 4.51
N ALA A 218 -10.19 -21.64 4.80
CA ALA A 218 -9.95 -20.80 5.99
C ALA A 218 -11.10 -19.87 6.34
N LYS A 219 -11.07 -19.29 7.55
CA LYS A 219 -11.73 -18.01 7.83
C LYS A 219 -10.98 -16.91 7.07
N SER A 220 -11.55 -16.45 5.99
CA SER A 220 -11.14 -15.27 5.23
C SER A 220 -11.35 -14.00 6.04
N ILE A 221 -10.80 -12.88 5.58
CA ILE A 221 -11.17 -11.58 6.16
C ILE A 221 -12.66 -11.26 5.99
N PHE A 222 -13.34 -11.91 5.04
CA PHE A 222 -14.78 -11.79 4.89
C PHE A 222 -15.51 -12.49 6.04
N ASP A 223 -14.97 -13.61 6.53
CA ASP A 223 -15.43 -14.22 7.78
C ASP A 223 -15.11 -13.34 8.99
N ILE A 224 -14.03 -12.53 8.96
CA ILE A 224 -13.82 -11.46 9.96
C ILE A 224 -14.91 -10.43 9.89
N LEU A 225 -15.36 -9.96 8.72
CA LEU A 225 -16.49 -9.04 8.66
C LEU A 225 -17.77 -9.67 9.19
N GLU A 226 -18.00 -10.94 8.89
CA GLU A 226 -19.15 -11.70 9.35
C GLU A 226 -19.10 -11.96 10.88
N ASP A 227 -17.90 -12.27 11.41
CA ASP A 227 -17.65 -12.50 12.83
C ASP A 227 -17.51 -11.19 13.64
N LEU A 228 -17.00 -10.10 13.04
CA LEU A 228 -16.58 -8.88 13.73
C LEU A 228 -17.73 -8.18 14.40
N ARG A 229 -18.98 -8.26 13.89
CA ARG A 229 -20.23 -8.04 14.63
C ARG A 229 -21.45 -8.10 13.70
N LYS A 230 -22.59 -8.55 14.26
CA LYS A 230 -23.94 -8.28 13.71
C LYS A 230 -24.37 -6.81 13.86
N ASP A 231 -23.63 -6.03 14.66
CA ASP A 231 -23.97 -4.69 15.17
C ASP A 231 -22.78 -3.70 15.06
N PHE A 232 -22.12 -3.58 13.90
CA PHE A 232 -21.27 -2.41 13.64
C PHE A 232 -22.16 -1.21 13.25
N LYS A 233 -21.79 -0.02 13.70
CA LYS A 233 -22.54 1.21 13.36
C LYS A 233 -22.38 1.54 11.88
N GLU A 234 -21.16 1.37 11.36
CA GLU A 234 -20.83 1.65 9.97
C GLU A 234 -19.75 0.69 9.45
N LEU A 235 -19.91 0.28 8.19
CA LEU A 235 -18.93 -0.49 7.43
C LEU A 235 -18.61 0.25 6.14
N ILE A 236 -17.33 0.62 5.99
CA ILE A 236 -16.79 1.21 4.77
C ILE A 236 -16.04 0.12 4.01
N LEU A 237 -16.47 -0.19 2.79
CA LEU A 237 -15.79 -1.14 1.91
C LEU A 237 -15.00 -0.40 0.83
N ILE A 238 -13.69 -0.57 0.84
CA ILE A 238 -12.80 -0.21 -0.27
C ILE A 238 -12.36 -1.51 -0.93
N THR A 239 -12.85 -1.74 -2.15
CA THR A 239 -12.59 -2.98 -2.88
C THR A 239 -12.20 -2.71 -4.32
N GLU A 240 -11.45 -3.64 -4.91
CA GLU A 240 -11.11 -3.57 -6.32
C GLU A 240 -12.35 -3.73 -7.22
N GLY A 241 -12.29 -3.08 -8.39
CA GLY A 241 -13.35 -3.11 -9.41
C GLY A 241 -12.90 -3.71 -10.74
N THR A 242 -11.75 -4.41 -10.78
CA THR A 242 -11.05 -4.75 -12.03
C THR A 242 -11.88 -5.62 -12.98
N ASN A 243 -12.74 -6.47 -12.42
CA ASN A 243 -13.66 -7.34 -13.17
C ASN A 243 -15.14 -6.98 -12.97
N TRP A 244 -15.44 -5.75 -12.53
CA TRP A 244 -16.82 -5.26 -12.44
C TRP A 244 -17.24 -4.68 -13.80
N GLY A 245 -17.94 -5.47 -14.61
CA GLY A 245 -18.39 -5.12 -15.96
C GLY A 245 -18.64 -6.35 -16.81
#